data_AF-A0A382IP67-F1
#
_entry.id   AF-A0A382IP67-F1
#
_cell.length_a   1.000
_cell.length_b   1.000
_cell.length_c   1.000
_cell.angle_alpha   90.00
_cell.angle_beta   90.00
_cell.angle_gamma   90.00
#
_symmetry.space_group_name_H-M   'P 1'
#
loop_
_entity.id
_entity.type
_entity.pdbx_description
1 polymer ?
#
loop_
_entity_poly.entity_id
_entity_poly.type
_entity_poly.pdbx_seq_one_letter_code
_entity_poly.pdbx_strand_id
1 'polypeptide(L)'
;VAGWHSRKKINQAVFPGTPSQIPTLIDRIQGFGSFGGGKLRMSNWYTDSGGKSIPTANHPTGPKGEPPGGNFLMTDGHVEWFKLQQVEVGSNGGSWQCIYKMPLGDQ
;
A
#
# COMPACT_ATOMS: atom_id res chain seq x y z
N VAL A 1 11.75 -21.02 2.11
CA VAL A 1 10.69 -20.09 2.54
C VAL A 1 10.44 -19.14 1.39
N ALA A 2 9.30 -19.24 0.71
CA ALA A 2 8.92 -18.20 -0.25
C ALA A 2 8.72 -16.92 0.57
N GLY A 3 9.42 -15.84 0.22
CA GLY A 3 9.26 -14.56 0.91
C GLY A 3 7.78 -14.19 0.95
N TRP A 4 7.30 -13.70 2.10
CA TRP A 4 5.91 -13.25 2.29
C TRP A 4 5.50 -12.16 1.29
N HIS A 5 6.51 -11.58 0.63
CA HIS A 5 6.41 -10.68 -0.49
C HIS A 5 7.43 -11.10 -1.55
N SER A 6 6.99 -11.21 -2.80
CA SER A 6 7.88 -11.37 -3.95
C SER A 6 7.69 -10.18 -4.88
N ARG A 7 8.76 -9.38 -5.04
CA ARG A 7 8.83 -8.29 -6.01
C ARG A 7 8.45 -8.84 -7.39
N LYS A 8 7.31 -8.42 -7.95
CA LYS A 8 7.08 -8.58 -9.40
C LYS A 8 8.16 -7.76 -10.11
N LYS A 9 8.82 -8.34 -11.11
CA LYS A 9 9.98 -7.69 -11.76
C LYS A 9 9.60 -6.27 -12.21
N ILE A 10 10.52 -5.31 -12.05
CA ILE A 10 10.34 -3.90 -12.44
C ILE A 10 9.91 -3.75 -13.91
N ASN A 11 10.29 -4.69 -14.78
CA ASN A 11 9.95 -4.68 -16.20
C ASN A 11 8.58 -5.31 -16.52
N GLN A 12 7.82 -5.77 -15.52
CA GLN A 12 6.42 -6.12 -15.69
C GLN A 12 5.57 -4.86 -15.43
N ALA A 13 4.48 -4.71 -16.16
CA ALA A 13 3.55 -3.57 -16.17
C ALA A 13 2.84 -3.25 -14.83
N VAL A 14 3.41 -3.69 -13.70
CA VAL A 14 2.96 -3.40 -12.33
C VAL A 14 3.54 -2.07 -11.83
N PHE A 15 4.69 -1.65 -12.36
CA PHE A 15 5.20 -0.28 -12.23
C PHE A 15 5.50 0.34 -13.61
N PRO A 16 4.47 0.69 -14.40
CA PRO A 16 4.64 1.53 -15.57
C PRO A 16 5.07 2.93 -15.12
N GLY A 17 6.21 3.40 -15.64
CA GLY A 17 6.77 4.71 -15.28
C GLY A 17 8.24 4.80 -15.62
N THR A 18 8.81 6.00 -15.52
CA THR A 18 10.26 6.17 -15.51
C THR A 18 10.84 5.53 -14.25
N PRO A 19 12.11 5.11 -14.21
CA PRO A 19 12.72 4.59 -12.99
C PRO A 19 12.46 5.47 -11.76
N SER A 20 12.48 6.80 -11.93
CA SER A 20 12.19 7.80 -10.89
C SER A 20 10.79 7.74 -10.27
N GLN A 21 9.85 7.00 -10.86
CA GLN A 21 8.49 6.83 -10.33
C GLN A 21 8.29 5.49 -9.62
N ILE A 22 9.37 4.71 -9.44
CA ILE A 22 9.29 3.41 -8.78
C ILE A 22 9.63 3.61 -7.29
N PRO A 23 8.75 3.23 -6.35
CA PRO A 23 9.06 3.32 -4.95
C PRO A 23 10.07 2.23 -4.55
N THR A 24 11.08 2.63 -3.79
CA THR A 24 12.07 1.76 -3.15
C THR A 24 11.69 1.44 -1.70
N LEU A 25 11.01 2.37 -1.02
CA LEU A 25 10.47 2.21 0.32
C LEU A 25 9.11 2.91 0.42
N ILE A 26 8.21 2.35 1.21
CA ILE A 26 6.86 2.87 1.40
C ILE A 26 6.52 2.87 2.89
N ASP A 27 5.65 3.79 3.29
CA ASP A 27 4.91 3.63 4.51
C ASP A 27 4.07 2.35 4.47
N ARG A 28 3.93 1.70 5.62
CA ARG A 28 3.05 0.54 5.75
C ARG A 28 1.60 1.01 5.63
N ILE A 29 1.00 0.79 4.47
CA ILE A 29 -0.43 0.97 4.20
C ILE A 29 -1.05 -0.42 4.04
N GLN A 30 -1.47 -0.99 5.16
CA GLN A 30 -1.95 -2.37 5.24
C GLN A 30 -3.26 -2.44 6.02
N GLY A 31 -4.17 -3.31 5.60
CA GLY A 31 -5.46 -3.54 6.24
C GLY A 31 -6.08 -4.89 5.86
N PHE A 32 -7.22 -5.20 6.47
CA PHE A 32 -8.01 -6.39 6.20
C PHE A 32 -9.20 -6.06 5.29
N GLY A 33 -9.33 -6.80 4.20
CA GLY A 33 -10.47 -6.65 3.30
C GLY A 33 -10.23 -7.32 1.96
N SER A 34 -10.92 -6.80 0.94
CA SER A 34 -10.84 -7.32 -0.43
C SER A 34 -10.52 -6.22 -1.43
N PHE A 35 -10.04 -6.64 -2.59
CA PHE A 35 -9.89 -5.81 -3.77
C PHE A 35 -10.80 -6.34 -4.86
N GLY A 36 -11.70 -5.51 -5.39
CA GLY A 36 -12.67 -5.93 -6.38
C GLY A 36 -13.23 -4.74 -7.16
N GLY A 37 -13.39 -4.91 -8.49
CA GLY A 37 -13.86 -3.84 -9.38
C GLY A 37 -12.95 -2.61 -9.42
N GLY A 38 -11.63 -2.80 -9.29
CA GLY A 38 -10.64 -1.71 -9.29
C GLY A 38 -10.64 -0.86 -8.02
N LYS A 39 -11.38 -1.25 -6.97
CA LYS A 39 -11.48 -0.48 -5.72
C LYS A 39 -11.09 -1.32 -4.51
N LEU A 40 -10.42 -0.67 -3.57
CA LEU A 40 -10.17 -1.21 -2.23
C LEU A 40 -11.48 -1.25 -1.44
N ARG A 41 -11.78 -2.42 -0.84
CA ARG A 41 -12.88 -2.60 0.11
C ARG A 41 -12.28 -3.08 1.44
N MET A 42 -11.65 -2.16 2.15
CA MET A 42 -11.08 -2.42 3.48
C MET A 42 -12.20 -2.43 4.52
N SER A 43 -12.17 -3.44 5.38
CA SER A 43 -13.15 -3.70 6.43
C SER A 43 -12.59 -3.43 7.84
N ASN A 44 -11.27 -3.55 8.01
CA ASN A 44 -10.61 -3.29 9.29
C ASN A 44 -9.15 -2.80 9.07
N TRP A 45 -8.72 -1.83 9.87
CA TRP A 45 -7.36 -1.26 9.89
C TRP A 45 -6.62 -1.55 11.20
N TYR A 46 -7.17 -2.45 12.00
CA TYR A 46 -6.58 -2.92 13.24
C TYR A 46 -6.44 -4.43 13.21
N THR A 47 -5.44 -4.93 13.93
CA THR A 47 -5.29 -6.33 14.28
C THR A 47 -5.17 -6.45 15.78
N ASP A 48 -5.76 -7.51 16.34
CA ASP A 48 -5.49 -7.88 17.73
C ASP A 48 -4.16 -8.64 17.80
N SER A 49 -3.30 -8.22 18.73
CA SER A 49 -2.05 -8.92 19.03
C SER A 49 -1.69 -8.70 20.50
N GLY A 50 -1.49 -9.81 21.23
CA GLY A 50 -1.18 -9.76 22.66
C GLY A 50 -2.25 -9.06 23.50
N GLY A 51 -3.53 -9.21 23.13
CA GLY A 51 -4.67 -8.57 23.82
C GLY A 51 -4.79 -7.06 23.58
N LYS A 52 -4.02 -6.51 22.63
CA LYS A 52 -4.08 -5.10 22.24
C LYS A 52 -4.54 -4.97 20.81
N SER A 53 -5.38 -3.97 20.55
CA SER A 53 -5.71 -3.53 19.19
C SER A 53 -4.56 -2.67 18.66
N ILE A 54 -3.93 -3.11 17.57
CA ILE A 54 -2.76 -2.47 16.97
C ILE A 54 -3.13 -1.99 15.57
N PRO A 55 -2.85 -0.73 15.22
CA PRO A 55 -3.08 -0.23 13.88
C PRO A 55 -2.18 -0.97 12.88
N THR A 56 -2.77 -1.36 11.75
CA THR A 56 -2.06 -2.04 10.67
C THR A 56 -1.38 -1.08 9.70
N ALA A 57 -1.71 0.22 9.75
CA ALA A 57 -1.09 1.27 8.95
C ALA A 57 -0.23 2.25 9.79
N ASN A 58 0.73 2.94 9.15
CA ASN A 58 1.66 3.88 9.81
C ASN A 58 1.05 5.23 10.21
N HIS A 59 -0.09 5.62 9.64
CA HIS A 59 -0.77 6.90 9.90
C HIS A 59 -2.28 6.71 10.20
N PRO A 60 -2.67 5.99 11.26
CA PRO A 60 -4.06 5.58 11.49
C PRO A 60 -4.93 6.72 12.05
N THR A 61 -5.09 7.81 11.31
CA THR A 61 -5.75 9.04 11.79
C THR A 61 -7.24 9.11 11.47
N GLY A 62 -7.76 8.24 10.61
CA GLY A 62 -9.18 8.19 10.29
C GLY A 62 -10.05 7.67 11.45
N PRO A 63 -11.36 7.95 11.44
CA PRO A 63 -12.29 7.51 12.50
C PRO A 63 -12.26 6.01 12.83
N LYS A 64 -11.84 5.15 11.88
CA LYS A 64 -11.68 3.70 12.07
C LYS A 64 -10.23 3.24 11.86
N GLY A 65 -9.27 4.15 12.00
CA GLY A 65 -7.84 3.90 11.83
C GLY A 65 -7.38 3.81 10.38
N GLU A 66 -8.23 4.15 9.40
CA GLU A 66 -7.83 4.27 8.02
C GLU A 66 -6.75 5.35 7.85
N PRO A 67 -5.67 5.08 7.10
CA PRO A 67 -4.67 6.09 6.83
C PRO A 67 -5.15 7.05 5.74
N PRO A 68 -4.87 8.36 5.86
CA PRO A 68 -5.18 9.32 4.81
C PRO A 68 -4.29 9.16 3.56
N GLY A 69 -3.14 8.50 3.72
CA GLY A 69 -2.11 8.31 2.71
C GLY A 69 -0.82 7.74 3.32
N GLY A 70 0.30 7.91 2.63
CA GLY A 70 1.62 7.56 3.15
C GLY A 70 2.76 8.14 2.31
N ASN A 71 3.98 8.04 2.86
CA ASN A 71 5.21 8.45 2.18
C ASN A 71 5.76 7.34 1.30
N PHE A 72 6.32 7.74 0.17
CA PHE A 72 6.94 6.87 -0.82
C PHE A 72 8.32 7.43 -1.16
N LEU A 73 9.37 6.67 -0.87
CA LEU A 73 10.74 6.99 -1.29
C LEU A 73 10.95 6.42 -2.69
N MET A 74 11.23 7.26 -3.67
CA MET A 74 11.45 6.85 -5.06
C MET A 74 12.91 6.49 -5.35
N THR A 75 13.17 5.87 -6.50
CA THR A 75 14.55 5.45 -6.86
C THR A 75 15.51 6.60 -7.11
N ASP A 76 15.02 7.78 -7.47
CA ASP A 76 15.82 9.00 -7.64
C ASP A 76 16.06 9.75 -6.31
N GLY A 77 15.54 9.20 -5.20
CA GLY A 77 15.78 9.67 -3.84
C GLY A 77 14.78 10.68 -3.30
N HIS A 78 13.79 11.13 -4.08
CA HIS A 78 12.75 12.01 -3.55
C HIS A 78 11.72 11.22 -2.72
N VAL A 79 11.08 11.93 -1.80
CA VAL A 79 9.94 11.40 -1.02
C VAL A 79 8.71 12.17 -1.41
N GLU A 80 7.63 11.45 -1.72
CA GLU A 80 6.33 12.03 -2.04
C GLU A 80 5.22 11.39 -1.19
N TRP A 81 4.24 12.21 -0.82
CA TRP A 81 3.05 11.76 -0.10
C TRP A 81 1.91 11.49 -1.09
N PHE A 82 1.40 10.25 -1.10
CA PHE A 82 0.22 9.89 -1.88
C PHE A 82 -0.99 9.68 -0.98
N LYS A 83 -2.13 10.25 -1.37
CA LYS A 83 -3.41 9.99 -0.72
C LYS A 83 -3.79 8.53 -0.93
N LEU A 84 -4.54 7.94 0.00
CA LEU A 84 -4.98 6.54 -0.09
C LEU A 84 -5.71 6.20 -1.40
N GLN A 85 -6.49 7.16 -1.95
CA GLN A 85 -7.19 6.98 -3.23
C GLN A 85 -6.27 7.04 -4.47
N GLN A 86 -5.04 7.51 -4.30
CA GLN A 86 -4.00 7.58 -5.33
C GLN A 86 -3.04 6.38 -5.21
N VAL A 87 -3.40 5.31 -4.52
CA VAL A 87 -2.58 4.10 -4.42
C VAL A 87 -3.45 2.85 -4.55
N GLU A 88 -2.94 1.85 -5.26
CA GLU A 88 -3.57 0.58 -5.53
C GLU A 88 -2.89 -0.57 -4.76
N VAL A 89 -3.55 -1.73 -4.71
CA VAL A 89 -2.98 -2.95 -4.13
C VAL A 89 -1.70 -3.35 -4.87
N GLY A 90 -0.59 -3.30 -4.16
CA GLY A 90 0.70 -3.76 -4.65
C GLY A 90 0.97 -5.25 -4.34
N SER A 91 0.42 -5.75 -3.23
CA SER A 91 0.53 -7.15 -2.81
C SER A 91 -0.66 -7.60 -1.98
N ASN A 92 -1.01 -8.89 -2.05
CA ASN A 92 -2.05 -9.49 -1.22
C ASN A 92 -1.71 -10.92 -0.80
N GLY A 93 -2.39 -11.39 0.25
CA GLY A 93 -2.28 -12.75 0.75
C GLY A 93 -3.45 -13.07 1.68
N GLY A 94 -4.40 -13.90 1.22
CA GLY A 94 -5.66 -14.12 1.93
C GLY A 94 -6.45 -12.81 2.09
N SER A 95 -6.85 -12.46 3.32
CA SER A 95 -7.56 -11.22 3.65
C SER A 95 -6.65 -9.99 3.79
N TRP A 96 -5.33 -10.17 3.78
CA TRP A 96 -4.37 -9.06 3.91
C TRP A 96 -4.09 -8.39 2.58
N GLN A 97 -4.13 -7.06 2.59
CA GLN A 97 -3.81 -6.22 1.44
C GLN A 97 -2.70 -5.23 1.83
N CYS A 98 -1.67 -5.09 1.00
CA CYS A 98 -0.61 -4.09 1.10
C CYS A 98 -0.65 -3.18 -0.14
N ILE A 99 -0.68 -1.86 0.10
CA ILE A 99 -1.10 -0.87 -0.89
C ILE A 99 0.10 0.01 -1.24
N TYR A 100 0.50 0.05 -2.51
CA TYR A 100 1.61 0.89 -3.00
C TYR A 100 1.72 1.05 -4.51
N LYS A 101 0.84 0.46 -5.32
CA LYS A 101 0.92 0.61 -6.77
C LYS A 101 0.35 1.99 -7.14
N MET A 102 1.19 2.91 -7.58
CA MET A 102 0.76 4.28 -7.91
C MET A 102 0.02 4.31 -9.26
N PRO A 103 -1.00 5.16 -9.43
CA PRO A 103 -1.70 5.37 -10.70
C PRO A 103 -0.75 6.02 -11.71
N LEU A 104 -0.97 5.70 -12.98
CA LEU A 104 0.00 5.87 -14.06
C LEU A 104 -0.11 7.21 -14.80
N GLY A 105 -0.77 8.21 -14.19
CA GLY A 105 -1.31 9.37 -14.92
C GLY A 105 -2.49 8.98 -15.83
N ASP A 106 -3.43 9.86 -16.19
CA ASP A 106 -3.59 11.29 -15.85
C ASP A 106 -4.73 11.48 -14.82
N GLN A 107 -4.54 12.40 -13.87
CA GLN A 107 -5.60 12.97 -13.02
C GLN A 107 -5.74 14.47 -13.31
#